data_AF-A0A7S2BZR8-F1
#
_entry.id   AF-A0A7S2BZR8-F1
#
_cell.length_a   1.000
_cell.length_b   1.000
_cell.length_c   1.000
_cell.angle_alpha   90.00
_cell.angle_beta   90.00
_cell.angle_gamma   90.00
#
_symmetry.space_group_name_H-M   'P 1'
#
loop_
_entity.id
_entity.type
_entity.pdbx_description
1 polymer ?
#
loop_
_entity_poly.entity_id
_entity_poly.type
_entity_poly.pdbx_seq_one_letter_code
_entity_poly.pdbx_strand_id
1 'polypeptide(L)'
;DQFKLGPGSRILDIAGGSGQLAFQLGVRRGFNVTVVDPRELRLASDQQRTLSYHRKAGLRLLPGNPNPDLPASDYGHHFDELPSTPSTRTFRVSTDAHVQHLRLCFDTHFVSTRAWLDCSVVVGMHPDEATEDLVDLALHH
;
A
#
# COMPACT_ATOMS: atom_id res chain seq x y z
N ASP A 1 21.08 7.70 -17.92
CA ASP A 1 20.94 7.98 -16.48
C ASP A 1 20.10 6.92 -15.80
N GLN A 2 20.56 6.37 -14.68
CA GLN A 2 19.80 5.40 -13.87
C GLN A 2 19.08 6.14 -12.75
N PHE A 3 17.75 6.10 -12.73
CA PHE A 3 16.95 6.61 -11.62
C PHE A 3 17.22 5.76 -10.35
N LYS A 4 17.51 6.42 -9.22
CA LYS A 4 17.71 5.76 -7.92
C LYS A 4 16.76 6.38 -6.90
N LEU A 5 16.16 5.54 -6.07
CA LEU A 5 15.34 5.99 -4.94
C LEU A 5 16.21 6.72 -3.92
N GLY A 6 15.82 7.94 -3.57
CA GLY A 6 16.50 8.76 -2.57
C GLY A 6 15.93 8.54 -1.16
N PRO A 7 16.63 9.06 -0.12
CA PRO A 7 16.07 9.16 1.22
C PRO A 7 14.73 9.92 1.20
N GLY A 8 13.71 9.37 1.86
CA GLY A 8 12.37 9.99 1.91
C GLY A 8 11.46 9.71 0.71
N SER A 9 11.95 9.03 -0.34
CA SER A 9 11.08 8.57 -1.42
C SER A 9 9.92 7.74 -0.89
N ARG A 10 8.71 8.03 -1.38
CA ARG A 10 7.48 7.32 -1.03
C ARG A 10 7.06 6.42 -2.18
N ILE A 11 6.85 5.15 -1.88
CA ILE A 11 6.55 4.11 -2.86
C ILE A 11 5.08 3.74 -2.72
N LEU A 12 4.33 3.82 -3.81
CA LEU A 12 2.95 3.35 -3.88
C LEU A 12 2.93 1.97 -4.55
N ASP A 13 2.47 0.95 -3.84
CA ASP A 13 2.41 -0.46 -4.26
C ASP A 13 0.96 -0.85 -4.56
N ILE A 14 0.56 -0.78 -5.82
CA ILE A 14 -0.81 -1.02 -6.29
C ILE A 14 -1.02 -2.51 -6.55
N ALA A 15 -2.18 -3.02 -6.10
CA ALA A 15 -2.51 -4.44 -6.13
C ALA A 15 -1.46 -5.30 -5.39
N GLY A 16 -0.91 -4.74 -4.30
CA GLY A 16 0.19 -5.36 -3.55
C GLY A 16 -0.21 -6.55 -2.67
N GLY A 17 -1.51 -6.86 -2.55
CA GLY A 17 -2.05 -8.01 -1.83
C GLY A 17 -1.55 -8.16 -0.39
N SER A 18 -0.81 -9.24 -0.12
CA SER A 18 -0.19 -9.49 1.19
C SER A 18 0.96 -8.53 1.55
N GLY A 19 1.30 -7.59 0.66
CA GLY A 19 2.35 -6.60 0.86
C GLY A 19 3.75 -7.19 0.86
N GLN A 20 4.00 -8.26 0.09
CA GLN A 20 5.33 -8.88 0.00
C GLN A 20 6.41 -7.89 -0.45
N LEU A 21 6.14 -7.10 -1.50
CA LEU A 21 7.05 -6.05 -1.97
C LEU A 21 7.22 -4.96 -0.90
N ALA A 22 6.11 -4.43 -0.38
CA ALA A 22 6.15 -3.43 0.68
C ALA A 22 6.88 -3.90 1.94
N PHE A 23 6.80 -5.18 2.28
CA PHE A 23 7.54 -5.77 3.38
C PHE A 23 9.05 -5.78 3.11
N GLN A 24 9.46 -6.16 1.90
CA GLN A 24 10.86 -6.15 1.49
C GLN A 24 11.44 -4.73 1.45
N LEU A 25 10.67 -3.74 0.98
CA LEU A 25 11.14 -2.37 0.84
C LEU A 25 11.03 -1.59 2.16
N GLY A 26 9.89 -1.62 2.83
CA GLY A 26 9.68 -0.86 4.05
C GLY A 26 10.24 -1.52 5.29
N VAL A 27 9.84 -2.77 5.59
CA VAL A 27 10.26 -3.43 6.85
C VAL A 27 11.74 -3.80 6.82
N ARG A 28 12.25 -4.34 5.71
CA ARG A 28 13.65 -4.80 5.63
C ARG A 28 14.65 -3.75 5.19
N ARG A 29 14.24 -2.71 4.46
CA ARG A 29 15.14 -1.70 3.89
C ARG A 29 14.85 -0.26 4.32
N GLY A 30 13.77 -0.01 5.07
CA GLY A 30 13.48 1.30 5.66
C GLY A 30 12.90 2.32 4.69
N PHE A 31 12.24 1.90 3.61
CA PHE A 31 11.50 2.82 2.74
C PHE A 31 10.10 3.13 3.27
N ASN A 32 9.55 4.27 2.83
CA ASN A 32 8.14 4.60 3.04
C ASN A 32 7.32 3.94 1.94
N VAL A 33 6.45 3.01 2.29
CA VAL A 33 5.66 2.25 1.32
C VAL A 33 4.19 2.25 1.70
N THR A 34 3.32 2.54 0.74
CA THR A 34 1.87 2.45 0.88
C THR A 34 1.34 1.43 -0.11
N VAL A 35 0.74 0.36 0.39
CA VAL A 35 0.04 -0.66 -0.40
C VAL A 35 -1.40 -0.25 -0.60
N VAL A 36 -1.91 -0.37 -1.81
CA VAL A 36 -3.33 -0.20 -2.15
C VAL A 36 -3.84 -1.51 -2.69
N ASP A 37 -4.76 -2.14 -1.95
CA ASP A 37 -5.38 -3.38 -2.37
C ASP A 37 -6.77 -3.50 -1.70
N PRO A 38 -7.85 -3.83 -2.43
CA PRO A 38 -9.17 -3.96 -1.84
C PRO A 38 -9.27 -5.15 -0.85
N ARG A 39 -8.36 -6.13 -0.95
CA ARG A 39 -8.34 -7.32 -0.10
C ARG A 39 -7.85 -6.97 1.31
N GLU A 40 -8.34 -7.71 2.31
CA GLU A 40 -7.79 -7.57 3.66
C GLU A 40 -6.31 -8.00 3.68
N LEU A 41 -5.46 -7.18 4.32
CA LEU A 41 -4.07 -7.53 4.55
C LEU A 41 -3.95 -8.83 5.37
N ARG A 42 -3.51 -9.88 4.69
CA ARG A 42 -3.18 -11.19 5.28
C ARG A 42 -1.68 -11.43 5.16
N LEU A 43 -0.97 -11.25 6.27
CA LEU A 43 0.48 -11.45 6.33
C LEU A 43 0.82 -12.95 6.27
N ALA A 44 1.84 -13.30 5.48
CA ALA A 44 2.44 -14.62 5.45
C ALA A 44 3.21 -14.93 6.75
N SER A 45 3.38 -16.22 7.05
CA SER A 45 3.97 -16.70 8.31
C SER A 45 5.39 -16.16 8.56
N ASP A 46 6.18 -15.98 7.51
CA ASP A 46 7.54 -15.43 7.57
C ASP A 46 7.55 -13.92 7.87
N GLN A 47 6.61 -13.16 7.27
CA GLN A 47 6.39 -11.75 7.57
C GLN A 47 5.99 -11.58 9.04
N GLN A 48 5.04 -12.38 9.53
CA GLN A 48 4.60 -12.36 10.94
C GLN A 48 5.76 -12.64 11.91
N ARG A 49 6.60 -13.64 11.62
CA ARG A 49 7.77 -13.98 12.43
C ARG A 49 8.76 -12.83 12.49
N THR A 50 9.04 -12.20 11.35
CA THR A 50 9.98 -11.07 11.25
C THR A 50 9.45 -9.85 12.00
N LEU A 51 8.16 -9.51 11.85
CA LEU A 51 7.55 -8.42 12.61
C LEU A 51 7.60 -8.68 14.12
N SER A 52 7.40 -9.93 14.55
CA SER A 52 7.51 -10.32 15.95
C SER A 52 8.92 -10.10 16.52
N TYR A 53 9.96 -10.33 15.71
CA TYR A 53 11.33 -9.98 16.08
C TYR A 53 11.51 -8.46 16.20
N HIS A 54 11.07 -7.69 15.20
CA HIS A 54 11.21 -6.23 15.22
C HIS A 54 10.35 -5.54 16.29
N ARG A 55 9.21 -6.11 16.69
CA ARG A 55 8.39 -5.60 17.82
C ARG A 55 9.18 -5.58 19.13
N LYS A 56 10.05 -6.57 19.36
CA LYS A 56 10.95 -6.59 20.52
C LYS A 56 12.04 -5.51 20.43
N ALA A 57 12.34 -5.06 19.21
CA ALA A 57 13.33 -4.02 18.92
C ALA A 57 12.73 -2.61 18.73
N GLY A 58 11.42 -2.41 19.01
CA GLY A 58 10.78 -1.09 18.98
C GLY A 58 9.80 -0.82 17.83
N LEU A 59 9.55 -1.79 16.94
CA LEU A 59 8.53 -1.67 15.88
C LEU A 59 7.13 -1.49 16.48
N ARG A 60 6.35 -0.54 15.94
CA ARG A 60 4.96 -0.31 16.35
C ARG A 60 3.98 -0.59 15.21
N LEU A 61 3.02 -1.46 15.48
CA LEU A 61 1.81 -1.62 14.65
C LEU A 61 0.75 -0.66 15.19
N LEU A 62 0.28 0.25 14.36
CA LEU A 62 -0.82 1.16 14.68
C LEU A 62 -2.14 0.54 14.19
N PRO A 63 -3.20 0.52 15.03
CA PRO A 63 -4.48 -0.04 14.65
C PRO A 63 -5.06 0.72 13.47
N GLY A 64 -5.77 -0.01 12.61
CA GLY A 64 -6.39 0.58 11.44
C GLY A 64 -7.81 1.03 11.72
N ASN A 65 -7.99 2.34 11.83
CA ASN A 65 -9.31 2.96 11.83
C ASN A 65 -9.71 3.26 10.37
N PRO A 66 -11.02 3.39 10.09
CA PRO A 66 -11.48 4.00 8.84
C PRO A 66 -10.78 5.35 8.68
N ASN A 67 -10.12 5.55 7.55
CA ASN A 67 -9.49 6.83 7.27
C ASN A 67 -10.55 7.75 6.64
N PRO A 68 -10.95 8.85 7.31
CA PRO A 68 -11.99 9.74 6.79
C PRO A 68 -11.61 10.44 5.48
N ASP A 69 -10.31 10.47 5.16
CA ASP A 69 -9.78 11.07 3.93
C ASP A 69 -9.81 10.11 2.74
N LEU A 70 -10.24 8.84 2.93
CA LEU A 70 -10.41 7.89 1.83
C LEU A 70 -11.85 7.91 1.31
N PRO A 71 -12.07 8.00 -0.01
CA PRO A 71 -13.41 7.94 -0.58
C PRO A 71 -14.03 6.54 -0.36
N ALA A 72 -15.36 6.50 -0.28
CA ALA A 72 -16.08 5.24 -0.47
C ALA A 72 -15.94 4.83 -1.94
N SER A 73 -15.53 3.59 -2.23
CA SER A 73 -15.41 3.15 -3.62
C SER A 73 -16.79 2.82 -4.19
N ASP A 74 -17.12 3.38 -5.35
CA ASP A 74 -18.30 3.05 -6.16
C ASP A 74 -18.00 2.06 -7.29
N TYR A 75 -16.72 1.78 -7.54
CA TYR A 75 -16.24 0.80 -8.52
C TYR A 75 -16.35 -0.63 -7.98
N GLY A 76 -17.26 -1.44 -8.54
CA GLY A 76 -17.53 -2.79 -8.01
C GLY A 76 -18.42 -3.71 -8.86
N HIS A 77 -18.12 -3.89 -10.14
CA HIS A 77 -18.76 -4.94 -10.96
C HIS A 77 -17.91 -6.20 -11.19
N HIS A 78 -16.64 -6.21 -10.73
CA HIS A 78 -15.72 -7.34 -10.93
C HIS A 78 -15.27 -8.06 -9.65
N PHE A 79 -15.62 -7.55 -8.47
CA PHE A 79 -15.30 -8.18 -7.18
C PHE A 79 -16.60 -8.43 -6.40
N ASP A 80 -16.95 -9.70 -6.22
CA ASP A 80 -18.18 -10.14 -5.52
C ASP A 80 -18.23 -9.77 -4.03
N GLU A 81 -17.10 -9.40 -3.42
CA GLU A 81 -17.00 -8.95 -2.02
C GLU A 81 -16.05 -7.76 -1.88
N LEU A 82 -16.55 -6.55 -2.16
CA LEU A 82 -15.82 -5.34 -1.83
C LEU A 82 -16.01 -4.95 -0.36
N PRO A 83 -14.99 -4.36 0.28
CA PRO A 83 -15.16 -3.83 1.61
C PRO A 83 -16.11 -2.63 1.58
N SER A 84 -17.23 -2.73 2.29
CA SER A 84 -18.19 -1.63 2.49
C SER A 84 -17.59 -0.42 3.26
N THR A 85 -16.36 -0.53 3.75
CA THR A 85 -15.68 0.57 4.44
C THR A 85 -14.16 0.50 4.21
N PRO A 86 -13.54 1.58 3.68
CA PRO A 86 -12.09 1.66 3.53
C PRO A 86 -11.40 1.64 4.90
N SER A 87 -10.21 1.04 4.97
CA SER A 87 -9.45 0.95 6.22
C SER A 87 -7.96 1.08 5.98
N THR A 88 -7.19 1.46 7.00
CA THR A 88 -5.76 1.75 6.86
C THR A 88 -4.98 1.07 7.97
N ARG A 89 -4.08 0.12 7.70
CA ARG A 89 -3.17 -0.43 8.72
C ARG A 89 -1.75 0.12 8.52
N THR A 90 -1.08 0.55 9.59
CA THR A 90 0.28 1.14 9.49
C THR A 90 1.28 0.45 10.42
N PHE A 91 2.39 0.01 9.86
CA PHE A 91 3.58 -0.50 10.54
C PHE A 91 4.64 0.59 10.55
N ARG A 92 4.92 1.21 11.70
CA ARG A 92 6.05 2.14 11.83
C ARG A 92 7.33 1.34 12.05
N VAL A 93 8.20 1.37 11.05
CA VAL A 93 9.48 0.64 10.99
C VAL A 93 10.56 1.37 11.76
N SER A 94 10.63 2.69 11.58
CA SER A 94 11.51 3.60 12.31
C SER A 94 10.82 4.95 12.49
N THR A 95 11.58 5.98 12.89
CA THR A 95 11.10 7.37 12.93
C THR A 95 10.63 7.84 11.56
N ASP A 96 11.40 7.50 10.52
CA ASP A 96 11.27 8.06 9.16
C ASP A 96 10.76 7.04 8.12
N ALA A 97 10.55 5.79 8.54
CA ALA A 97 10.10 4.69 7.68
C ALA A 97 8.82 4.05 8.19
N HIS A 98 7.84 3.87 7.29
CA HIS A 98 6.61 3.16 7.57
C HIS A 98 6.12 2.34 6.38
N VAL A 99 5.38 1.28 6.69
CA VAL A 99 4.57 0.54 5.72
C VAL A 99 3.10 0.75 6.05
N GLN A 100 2.34 1.22 5.08
CA GLN A 100 0.90 1.43 5.18
C GLN A 100 0.20 0.47 4.23
N HIS A 101 -0.94 -0.08 4.63
CA HIS A 101 -1.83 -0.84 3.77
C HIS A 101 -3.20 -0.17 3.79
N LEU A 102 -3.60 0.36 2.66
CA LEU A 102 -4.90 0.97 2.42
C LEU A 102 -5.80 -0.07 1.76
N ARG A 103 -6.87 -0.43 2.45
CA ARG A 103 -7.89 -1.34 1.94
C ARG A 103 -8.93 -0.55 1.16
N LEU A 104 -8.68 -0.32 -0.13
CA LEU A 104 -9.59 0.33 -1.07
C LEU A 104 -9.27 -0.10 -2.50
N CYS A 105 -10.23 0.13 -3.41
CA CYS A 105 -10.01 0.00 -4.83
C CYS A 105 -9.03 1.06 -5.34
N PHE A 106 -8.29 0.69 -6.37
CA PHE A 106 -7.49 1.63 -7.14
C PHE A 106 -8.33 2.09 -8.33
N ASP A 107 -8.99 3.23 -8.18
CA ASP A 107 -9.93 3.79 -9.15
C ASP A 107 -9.55 5.24 -9.51
N THR A 108 -10.36 5.89 -10.35
CA THR A 108 -10.14 7.30 -10.74
C THR A 108 -10.23 8.27 -9.56
N HIS A 109 -10.92 7.92 -8.48
CA HIS A 109 -11.00 8.75 -7.27
C HIS A 109 -9.73 8.62 -6.42
N PHE A 110 -9.00 7.51 -6.51
CA PHE A 110 -7.75 7.27 -5.80
C PHE A 110 -6.70 8.37 -6.05
N VAL A 111 -6.68 8.96 -7.25
CA VAL A 111 -5.71 10.01 -7.63
C VAL A 111 -5.82 11.27 -6.78
N SER A 112 -6.96 11.49 -6.13
CA SER A 112 -7.17 12.62 -5.22
C SER A 112 -6.61 12.37 -3.81
N THR A 113 -6.21 11.14 -3.50
CA THR A 113 -5.70 10.78 -2.17
C THR A 113 -4.27 11.29 -1.97
N ARG A 114 -3.91 11.54 -0.70
CA ARG A 114 -2.54 11.86 -0.32
C ARG A 114 -1.55 10.78 -0.73
N ALA A 115 -1.95 9.51 -0.69
CA ALA A 115 -1.09 8.39 -1.08
C ALA A 115 -0.64 8.49 -2.53
N TRP A 116 -1.51 8.95 -3.44
CA TRP A 116 -1.15 9.25 -4.82
C TRP A 116 -0.30 10.52 -4.94
N LEU A 117 -0.80 11.64 -4.40
CA LEU A 117 -0.17 12.96 -4.57
C LEU A 117 1.24 13.05 -3.97
N ASP A 118 1.49 12.31 -2.90
CA ASP A 118 2.76 12.37 -2.16
C ASP A 118 3.76 11.28 -2.62
N CYS A 119 3.37 10.35 -3.51
CA CYS A 119 4.26 9.28 -3.95
C CYS A 119 5.36 9.81 -4.89
N SER A 120 6.54 9.21 -4.79
CA SER A 120 7.67 9.48 -5.68
C SER A 120 7.79 8.43 -6.77
N VAL A 121 7.30 7.23 -6.50
CA VAL A 121 7.31 6.08 -7.41
C VAL A 121 6.04 5.28 -7.21
N VAL A 122 5.42 4.94 -8.33
CA VAL A 122 4.31 4.00 -8.40
C VAL A 122 4.86 2.66 -8.88
N VAL A 123 4.51 1.58 -8.19
CA VAL A 123 4.81 0.21 -8.57
C VAL A 123 3.50 -0.56 -8.58
N GLY A 124 3.20 -1.22 -9.68
CA GLY A 124 2.16 -2.23 -9.76
C GLY A 124 2.81 -3.53 -10.16
N MET A 125 2.68 -4.57 -9.35
CA MET A 125 3.10 -5.92 -9.73
C MET A 125 1.87 -6.82 -9.79
N HIS A 126 1.13 -6.77 -10.90
CA HIS A 126 0.17 -7.80 -11.24
C HIS A 126 0.08 -8.04 -12.76
N PRO A 127 -0.07 -9.29 -13.20
CA PRO A 127 -0.30 -9.62 -14.60
C PRO A 127 -1.77 -9.43 -15.06
N ASP A 128 -2.80 -9.59 -14.21
CA ASP A 128 -4.17 -9.77 -14.74
C ASP A 128 -5.32 -8.92 -14.10
N GLU A 129 -5.25 -8.45 -12.83
CA GLU A 129 -6.44 -7.86 -12.15
C GLU A 129 -6.43 -6.33 -11.95
N ALA A 130 -5.29 -5.65 -12.12
CA ALA A 130 -5.19 -4.19 -12.02
C ALA A 130 -4.43 -3.58 -13.20
N THR A 131 -4.12 -4.38 -14.23
CA THR A 131 -3.28 -3.99 -15.36
C THR A 131 -3.96 -2.92 -16.19
N GLU A 132 -5.25 -3.07 -16.48
CA GLU A 132 -6.03 -2.10 -17.26
C GLU A 132 -6.15 -0.77 -16.50
N ASP A 133 -6.52 -0.79 -15.22
CA ASP A 133 -6.62 0.42 -14.38
C ASP A 133 -5.26 1.14 -14.24
N LEU A 134 -4.16 0.39 -14.09
CA LEU A 134 -2.80 0.95 -14.04
C LEU A 134 -2.41 1.62 -15.35
N VAL A 135 -2.72 1.00 -16.49
CA VAL A 135 -2.41 1.53 -17.82
C VAL A 135 -3.26 2.75 -18.12
N ASP A 136 -4.57 2.68 -17.89
CA ASP A 136 -5.49 3.79 -18.11
C ASP A 136 -5.05 5.00 -17.29
N LEU A 137 -4.71 4.81 -16.02
CA LEU A 137 -4.23 5.90 -15.20
C LEU A 137 -2.90 6.49 -15.71
N ALA A 138 -1.96 5.64 -16.10
CA ALA A 138 -0.66 6.08 -16.64
C ALA A 138 -0.80 6.83 -17.98
N LEU A 139 -1.88 6.65 -18.72
CA LEU A 139 -2.17 7.39 -19.95
C LEU A 139 -2.90 8.72 -19.68
N HIS A 140 -3.58 8.86 -18.54
CA HIS A 140 -4.31 10.07 -18.16
C HIS A 140 -3.47 11.10 -17.39
N HIS A 141 -2.23 10.78 -17.00
CA HIS A 141 -1.31 11.62 -16.21
C HIS A 141 0.09 11.67 -16.81
#